data_AF-A0A949GP80-F1
#
_entry.id   AF-A0A949GP80-F1
#
_cell.length_a   1.000
_cell.length_b   1.000
_cell.length_c   1.000
_cell.angle_alpha   90.00
_cell.angle_beta   90.00
_cell.angle_gamma   90.00
#
_symmetry.space_group_name_H-M   'P 1'
#
loop_
_entity.id
_entity.type
_entity.pdbx_description
1 polymer ?
#
loop_
_entity_poly.entity_id
_entity_poly.type
_entity_poly.pdbx_seq_one_letter_code
_entity_poly.pdbx_strand_id
1 'polypeptide(L)'
;MADEKYEFAEDGLTREIVGEWALEKHERLKRYIDIYRYTRKKFLSGPSGSATYIDLFCGPGQSRIRDTNTIIDGSPLVAFKAARAGGQPFSGIHLGDFSAEIVDAACSRISNAGGVATRYVGAAEAVADQVVAA
;
A
#
# COMPACT_ATOMS: atom_id res chain seq x y z
N MET A 1 -25.60 -0.49 -15.07
CA MET A 1 -24.64 0.61 -14.86
C MET A 1 -23.36 -0.07 -14.42
N ALA A 2 -22.39 -0.25 -15.32
CA ALA A 2 -21.09 -0.80 -14.92
C ALA A 2 -20.44 0.26 -14.02
N ASP A 3 -20.21 -0.10 -12.76
CA ASP A 3 -19.55 0.73 -11.76
C ASP A 3 -18.18 1.12 -12.30
N GLU A 4 -17.96 2.42 -12.52
CA GLU A 4 -16.64 2.94 -12.81
C GLU A 4 -15.79 2.70 -11.55
N LYS A 5 -14.89 1.71 -11.60
CA LYS A 5 -14.08 1.29 -10.45
C LYS A 5 -12.97 2.30 -10.14
N TYR A 6 -12.58 3.10 -11.12
CA TYR A 6 -11.45 4.01 -11.06
C TYR A 6 -11.82 5.38 -11.63
N GLU A 7 -11.19 6.42 -11.13
CA GLU A 7 -11.30 7.79 -11.63
C GLU A 7 -9.95 8.51 -11.48
N PHE A 8 -9.73 9.61 -12.21
CA PHE A 8 -8.54 10.45 -12.01
C PHE A 8 -8.69 11.31 -10.75
N ALA A 9 -7.64 11.36 -9.94
CA ALA A 9 -7.56 12.25 -8.79
C ALA A 9 -6.96 13.61 -9.17
N GLU A 10 -6.97 14.54 -8.22
CA GLU A 10 -6.42 15.90 -8.39
C GLU A 10 -4.91 15.91 -8.68
N ASP A 11 -4.19 14.88 -8.23
CA ASP A 11 -2.77 14.69 -8.52
C ASP A 11 -2.49 14.14 -9.93
N GLY A 12 -3.54 13.96 -10.75
CA GLY A 12 -3.46 13.41 -12.10
C GLY A 12 -3.25 11.89 -12.13
N LEU A 13 -3.18 11.23 -10.98
CA LEU A 13 -3.03 9.79 -10.87
C LEU A 13 -4.38 9.12 -10.63
N THR A 14 -4.53 7.89 -11.11
CA THR A 14 -5.73 7.09 -10.90
C THR A 14 -6.00 6.89 -9.41
N ARG A 15 -7.26 6.87 -8.99
CA ARG A 15 -7.70 6.46 -7.65
C ARG A 15 -8.88 5.49 -7.76
N GLU A 16 -9.07 4.65 -6.75
CA GLU A 16 -10.14 3.66 -6.74
C GLU A 16 -11.41 4.21 -6.08
N ILE A 17 -12.58 3.86 -6.59
CA ILE A 17 -13.86 4.12 -5.94
C ILE A 17 -14.21 2.91 -5.08
N VAL A 18 -14.26 3.10 -3.76
CA VAL A 18 -14.44 2.00 -2.79
C VAL A 18 -15.65 2.23 -1.90
N GLY A 19 -16.18 1.17 -1.30
CA GLY A 19 -17.21 1.31 -0.28
C GLY A 19 -16.65 1.76 1.08
N GLU A 20 -17.53 2.18 1.98
CA GLU A 20 -17.17 2.62 3.34
C GLU A 20 -16.42 1.55 4.16
N TRP A 21 -16.60 0.25 3.82
CA TRP A 21 -15.85 -0.87 4.38
C TRP A 21 -14.32 -0.69 4.32
N ALA A 22 -13.81 0.12 3.39
CA ALA A 22 -12.39 0.43 3.28
C ALA A 22 -11.85 1.15 4.53
N LEU A 23 -12.66 1.97 5.20
CA LEU A 23 -12.26 2.66 6.44
C LEU A 23 -11.94 1.66 7.54
N GLU A 24 -12.84 0.68 7.73
CA GLU A 24 -12.66 -0.37 8.75
C GLU A 24 -11.49 -1.30 8.39
N LYS A 25 -11.33 -1.65 7.11
CA LYS A 25 -10.17 -2.41 6.62
C LYS A 25 -8.86 -1.68 6.94
N HIS A 26 -8.76 -0.39 6.61
CA HIS A 26 -7.56 0.40 6.86
C HIS A 26 -7.29 0.63 8.36
N GLU A 27 -8.34 0.78 9.17
CA GLU A 27 -8.21 0.84 10.63
C GLU A 27 -7.63 -0.46 11.20
N ARG A 28 -8.10 -1.62 10.74
CA ARG A 28 -7.52 -2.92 11.12
C ARG A 28 -6.05 -3.02 10.70
N LEU A 29 -5.72 -2.63 9.46
CA LEU A 29 -4.33 -2.64 8.98
C LEU A 29 -3.40 -1.80 9.86
N LYS A 30 -3.79 -0.57 10.21
CA LYS A 30 -3.02 0.30 11.12
C LYS A 30 -2.79 -0.37 12.47
N ARG A 31 -3.82 -0.97 13.06
CA ARG A 31 -3.72 -1.67 14.35
C ARG A 31 -2.77 -2.86 14.29
N TYR A 32 -2.83 -3.68 13.23
CA TYR A 32 -1.87 -4.76 13.05
C TYR A 32 -0.44 -4.22 13.02
N ILE A 33 -0.16 -3.22 12.17
CA ILE A 33 1.17 -2.60 12.04
C ILE A 33 1.71 -2.06 13.35
N ASP A 34 0.85 -1.47 14.17
CA ASP A 34 1.20 -0.95 15.47
C ASP A 34 1.49 -2.08 16.48
N ILE A 35 0.62 -3.07 16.59
CA ILE A 35 0.75 -4.19 17.54
C ILE A 35 2.08 -4.93 17.34
N TYR A 36 2.47 -5.21 16.09
CA TYR A 36 3.72 -5.95 15.84
C TYR A 36 4.97 -5.08 15.72
N ARG A 37 4.91 -3.75 15.97
CA ARG A 37 6.04 -2.83 15.74
C ARG A 37 7.32 -3.19 16.51
N TYR A 38 7.21 -3.64 17.76
CA TYR A 38 8.38 -4.05 18.54
C TYR A 38 8.93 -5.40 18.13
N THR A 39 8.08 -6.29 17.63
CA THR A 39 8.52 -7.55 17.00
C THR A 39 9.25 -7.24 15.70
N ARG A 40 8.69 -6.37 14.84
CA ARG A 40 9.33 -5.88 13.60
C ARG A 40 10.71 -5.28 13.88
N LYS A 41 10.85 -4.46 14.94
CA LYS A 41 12.14 -3.89 15.36
C LYS A 41 13.24 -4.96 15.53
N LYS A 42 12.91 -6.13 16.07
CA LYS A 42 13.89 -7.22 16.27
C LYS A 42 14.42 -7.79 14.95
N PHE A 43 13.60 -7.80 13.89
CA PHE A 43 14.03 -8.22 12.56
C PHE A 43 14.88 -7.14 11.88
N LEU A 44 14.54 -5.86 12.07
CA LEU A 44 15.33 -4.74 11.57
C LEU A 44 16.73 -4.66 12.20
N SER A 45 16.86 -4.97 13.50
CA SER A 45 18.16 -5.00 14.20
C SER A 45 18.80 -6.40 14.24
N GLY A 46 18.18 -7.39 13.61
CA GLY A 46 18.60 -8.79 13.65
C GLY A 46 19.55 -9.15 12.51
N PRO A 47 19.93 -10.43 12.39
CA PRO A 47 20.85 -10.89 11.34
C PRO A 47 20.39 -10.61 9.91
N SER A 48 19.08 -10.58 9.66
CA SER A 48 18.52 -10.22 8.35
C SER A 48 18.55 -8.73 8.06
N GLY A 49 18.60 -7.88 9.09
CA GLY A 49 18.52 -6.43 8.95
C GLY A 49 17.25 -5.93 8.25
N SER A 50 16.19 -6.73 8.18
CA SER A 50 15.09 -6.50 7.24
C SER A 50 13.73 -6.95 7.78
N ALA A 51 12.72 -6.12 7.53
CA ALA A 51 11.30 -6.43 7.68
C ALA A 51 10.50 -5.61 6.65
N THR A 52 10.02 -6.28 5.61
CA THR A 52 9.36 -5.66 4.46
C THR A 52 7.83 -5.70 4.57
N TYR A 53 7.17 -4.78 3.86
CA TYR A 53 5.74 -4.82 3.63
C TYR A 53 5.46 -5.24 2.18
N ILE A 54 4.52 -6.16 1.98
CA ILE A 54 4.15 -6.69 0.67
C ILE A 54 2.65 -6.50 0.51
N ASP A 55 2.23 -5.83 -0.56
CA ASP A 55 0.82 -5.66 -0.94
C ASP A 55 0.66 -6.03 -2.42
N LEU A 56 0.08 -7.21 -2.69
CA LEU A 56 -0.06 -7.81 -4.02
C LEU A 56 -1.35 -7.42 -4.75
N PHE A 57 -2.18 -6.62 -4.09
CA PHE A 57 -3.40 -6.01 -4.63
C PHE A 57 -3.41 -4.54 -4.19
N CYS A 58 -2.31 -3.85 -4.48
CA CYS A 58 -2.01 -2.58 -3.85
C CYS A 58 -2.99 -1.47 -4.21
N GLY A 59 -3.73 -1.64 -5.32
CA GLY A 59 -4.53 -0.57 -5.89
C GLY A 59 -3.66 0.65 -6.19
N PRO A 60 -4.26 1.80 -6.50
CA PRO A 60 -3.49 2.98 -6.89
C PRO A 60 -2.91 3.77 -5.70
N GLY A 61 -3.09 3.29 -4.47
CA GLY A 61 -2.61 3.98 -3.26
C GLY A 61 -3.48 5.15 -2.76
N GLN A 62 -4.59 5.48 -3.44
CA GLN A 62 -5.60 6.43 -2.98
C GLN A 62 -6.99 5.93 -3.40
N SER A 63 -8.01 6.26 -2.61
CA SER A 63 -9.40 5.94 -2.92
C SER A 63 -10.35 7.09 -2.59
N ARG A 64 -11.52 7.11 -3.25
CA ARG A 64 -12.68 7.90 -2.84
C ARG A 64 -13.77 6.96 -2.32
N ILE A 65 -14.41 7.31 -1.20
CA ILE A 65 -15.58 6.56 -0.73
C ILE A 65 -16.77 6.85 -1.66
N ARG A 66 -17.37 5.78 -2.21
CA ARG A 66 -18.52 5.81 -3.12
C ARG A 66 -19.62 6.71 -2.55
N ASP A 67 -20.28 7.46 -3.44
CA ASP A 67 -21.36 8.42 -3.11
C ASP A 67 -20.96 9.56 -2.17
N THR A 68 -19.65 9.74 -1.91
CA THR A 68 -19.11 10.87 -1.15
C THR A 68 -17.92 11.50 -1.88
N ASN A 69 -17.48 12.66 -1.39
CA ASN A 69 -16.22 13.31 -1.80
C ASN A 69 -15.06 12.98 -0.84
N THR A 70 -15.23 12.01 0.06
CA THR A 70 -14.21 11.67 1.06
C THR A 70 -13.09 10.90 0.38
N ILE A 71 -11.89 11.50 0.38
CA ILE A 71 -10.67 10.88 -0.15
C ILE A 71 -9.88 10.25 1.01
N ILE A 72 -9.40 9.05 0.79
CA ILE A 72 -8.60 8.28 1.75
C ILE A 72 -7.34 7.73 1.09
N ASP A 73 -6.32 7.50 1.90
CA ASP A 73 -5.16 6.70 1.49
C ASP A 73 -5.59 5.24 1.21
N GLY A 74 -4.96 4.63 0.20
CA GLY A 74 -5.02 3.17 -0.03
C GLY A 74 -4.08 2.41 0.90
N SER A 75 -4.17 1.07 0.93
CA SER A 75 -3.38 0.21 1.83
C SER A 75 -1.86 0.46 1.80
N PRO A 76 -1.22 0.74 0.63
CA PRO A 76 0.22 1.05 0.60
C PRO A 76 0.58 2.28 1.44
N LEU A 77 -0.15 3.39 1.26
CA LEU A 77 0.10 4.64 1.98
C LEU A 77 -0.29 4.53 3.45
N VAL A 78 -1.40 3.85 3.75
CA VAL A 78 -1.82 3.57 5.12
C VAL A 78 -0.72 2.80 5.86
N ALA A 79 -0.18 1.75 5.25
CA ALA A 79 0.85 0.93 5.87
C ALA A 79 2.15 1.71 6.08
N PHE A 80 2.61 2.41 5.03
CA PHE A 80 3.81 3.23 5.08
C PHE A 80 3.74 4.30 6.18
N LYS A 81 2.66 5.09 6.21
CA LYS A 81 2.46 6.16 7.19
C LYS A 81 2.36 5.59 8.62
N ALA A 82 1.64 4.48 8.82
CA ALA A 82 1.50 3.84 10.12
C ALA A 82 2.84 3.33 10.67
N ALA A 83 3.63 2.63 9.85
CA ALA A 83 4.93 2.11 10.28
C ALA A 83 5.92 3.24 10.60
N ARG A 84 5.91 4.31 9.79
CA ARG A 84 6.73 5.52 10.04
C ARG A 84 6.31 6.23 11.33
N ALA A 85 5.02 6.45 11.54
CA ALA A 85 4.51 7.08 12.77
C ALA A 85 4.84 6.25 14.02
N GLY A 86 4.84 4.92 13.92
CA GLY A 86 5.25 4.02 15.00
C GLY A 86 6.76 3.96 15.27
N GLY A 87 7.59 4.72 14.53
CA GLY A 87 9.04 4.80 14.72
C GLY A 87 9.82 3.54 14.32
N GLN A 88 9.16 2.58 13.66
CA GLN A 88 9.75 1.33 13.19
C GLN A 88 9.34 1.15 11.72
N PRO A 89 9.94 1.91 10.79
CA PRO A 89 9.60 1.83 9.37
C PRO A 89 9.94 0.44 8.78
N PHE A 90 9.31 0.08 7.68
CA PHE A 90 9.70 -1.10 6.92
C PHE A 90 11.08 -0.90 6.27
N SER A 91 11.86 -1.96 6.14
CA SER A 91 13.12 -1.94 5.38
C SER A 91 12.89 -1.86 3.87
N GLY A 92 11.72 -2.29 3.41
CA GLY A 92 11.31 -2.28 2.00
C GLY A 92 9.80 -2.39 1.86
N ILE A 93 9.28 -1.89 0.74
CA ILE A 93 7.87 -1.93 0.38
C ILE A 93 7.77 -2.54 -1.02
N HIS A 94 7.01 -3.61 -1.17
CA HIS A 94 6.80 -4.32 -2.43
C HIS A 94 5.32 -4.19 -2.82
N LEU A 95 5.06 -3.52 -3.94
CA LEU A 95 3.71 -3.25 -4.42
C LEU A 95 3.46 -3.98 -5.74
N GLY A 96 2.42 -4.81 -5.74
CA GLY A 96 1.95 -5.58 -6.87
C GLY A 96 0.49 -5.29 -7.17
N ASP A 97 0.16 -5.20 -8.45
CA ASP A 97 -1.20 -5.24 -8.98
C ASP A 97 -1.14 -5.72 -10.45
N PHE A 98 -2.29 -6.04 -11.02
CA PHE A 98 -2.36 -6.55 -12.39
C PHE A 98 -2.08 -5.45 -13.43
N SER A 99 -2.38 -4.18 -13.11
CA SER A 99 -2.20 -3.04 -14.01
C SER A 99 -0.96 -2.21 -13.65
N ALA A 100 -0.11 -1.95 -14.64
CA ALA A 100 1.05 -1.08 -14.48
C ALA A 100 0.66 0.33 -14.01
N GLU A 101 -0.39 0.92 -14.59
CA GLU A 101 -0.90 2.24 -14.23
C GLU A 101 -1.26 2.34 -12.74
N ILE A 102 -1.88 1.28 -12.20
CA ILE A 102 -2.28 1.20 -10.81
C ILE A 102 -1.05 1.15 -9.90
N VAL A 103 -0.10 0.27 -10.20
CA VAL A 103 1.13 0.13 -9.39
C VAL A 103 1.96 1.40 -9.45
N ASP A 104 2.08 2.00 -10.63
CA ASP A 104 2.84 3.24 -10.84
C ASP A 104 2.23 4.39 -10.03
N ALA A 105 0.89 4.54 -10.01
CA ALA A 105 0.21 5.53 -9.17
C ALA A 105 0.51 5.33 -7.67
N ALA A 106 0.50 4.08 -7.18
CA ALA A 106 0.81 3.78 -5.78
C ALA A 106 2.27 4.08 -5.44
N CYS A 107 3.21 3.69 -6.30
CA CYS A 107 4.64 3.98 -6.17
C CYS A 107 4.92 5.50 -6.17
N SER A 108 4.29 6.26 -7.07
CA SER A 108 4.39 7.72 -7.11
C SER A 108 3.91 8.36 -5.81
N ARG A 109 2.80 7.87 -5.24
CA ARG A 109 2.30 8.40 -3.97
C ARG A 109 3.19 8.04 -2.78
N ILE A 110 3.79 6.84 -2.75
CA ILE A 110 4.81 6.49 -1.75
C ILE A 110 6.03 7.42 -1.88
N SER A 111 6.48 7.68 -3.11
CA SER A 111 7.58 8.63 -3.38
C SER A 111 7.24 10.04 -2.89
N ASN A 112 6.05 10.55 -3.20
CA ASN A 112 5.58 11.87 -2.73
C ASN A 112 5.45 11.94 -1.21
N ALA A 113 5.21 10.81 -0.54
CA ALA A 113 5.19 10.72 0.91
C ALA A 113 6.60 10.58 1.52
N GLY A 114 7.66 10.55 0.72
CA GLY A 114 9.06 10.43 1.15
C GLY A 114 9.54 8.99 1.39
N GLY A 115 8.90 8.01 0.74
CA GLY A 115 9.30 6.61 0.76
C GLY A 115 9.80 6.12 -0.60
N VAL A 116 10.16 4.84 -0.68
CA VAL A 116 10.47 4.14 -1.94
C VAL A 116 9.76 2.80 -1.90
N ALA A 117 9.21 2.38 -3.04
CA ALA A 117 8.56 1.09 -3.21
C ALA A 117 9.08 0.37 -4.46
N THR A 118 9.30 -0.93 -4.34
CA THR A 118 9.59 -1.82 -5.46
C THR A 118 8.29 -2.22 -6.13
N ARG A 119 8.24 -1.99 -7.44
CA ARG A 119 7.09 -2.19 -8.32
C ARG A 119 7.08 -3.60 -8.92
N TYR A 120 5.91 -4.22 -8.96
CA TYR A 120 5.65 -5.49 -9.65
C TYR A 120 4.33 -5.44 -10.40
N VAL A 121 4.28 -5.94 -11.64
CA VAL A 121 3.06 -5.96 -12.45
C VAL A 121 2.75 -7.40 -12.86
N GLY A 122 1.54 -7.87 -12.55
CA GLY A 122 1.09 -9.20 -12.91
C GLY A 122 0.09 -9.78 -11.92
N ALA A 123 -0.30 -11.03 -12.15
CA ALA A 123 -1.14 -11.76 -11.20
C ALA A 123 -0.40 -11.94 -9.86
N ALA A 124 -1.13 -11.79 -8.74
CA ALA A 124 -0.55 -11.84 -7.40
C ALA A 124 0.27 -13.12 -7.13
N GLU A 125 -0.17 -14.27 -7.65
CA GLU A 125 0.56 -15.54 -7.56
C GLU A 125 1.96 -15.47 -8.20
N ALA A 126 2.06 -14.92 -9.41
CA ALA A 126 3.33 -14.76 -10.11
C ALA A 126 4.19 -13.65 -9.50
N VAL A 127 3.57 -12.61 -8.93
CA VAL A 127 4.29 -11.53 -8.23
C VAL A 127 4.87 -12.03 -6.91
N ALA A 128 4.17 -12.91 -6.18
CA ALA A 128 4.70 -13.48 -4.95
C ALA A 128 6.04 -14.18 -5.17
N ASP A 129 6.17 -14.95 -6.26
CA ASP A 129 7.44 -15.61 -6.63
C ASP A 129 8.54 -14.58 -6.96
N GLN A 130 8.20 -13.49 -7.65
CA GLN A 130 9.15 -12.42 -7.96
C GLN A 130 9.65 -11.70 -6.70
N VAL A 131 8.77 -11.47 -5.71
CA VAL A 131 9.13 -10.82 -4.45
C VAL A 131 10.07 -11.70 -3.62
N VAL A 132 9.88 -13.03 -3.63
CA VAL A 132 10.77 -13.97 -2.93
C VAL A 132 12.16 -14.04 -3.57
N ALA A 133 12.25 -13.80 -4.87
CA ALA A 133 13.52 -13.81 -5.61
C ALA A 133 14.31 -12.48 -5.57
N ALA A 134 13.76 -11.44 -4.91
CA ALA A 134 14.30 -10.08 -4.90
C ALA A 134 15.39 -9.83 -3.84
#